data_AF-A0A2D4L7G5-F1
#
_entry.id   AF-A0A2D4L7G5-F1
#
_cell.length_a   1.000
_cell.length_b   1.000
_cell.length_c   1.000
_cell.angle_alpha   90.00
_cell.angle_beta   90.00
_cell.angle_gamma   90.00
#
_symmetry.space_group_name_H-M   'P 1'
#
loop_
_entity.id
_entity.type
_entity.pdbx_description
1 polymer ?
#
loop_
_entity_poly.entity_id
_entity_poly.type
_entity_poly.pdbx_seq_one_letter_code
_entity_poly.pdbx_strand_id
1 'polypeptide(L)'
;MCYKSTTDHRVGVMNGTLIAGTPIAVDFWNIRKARQARLFFLSHMHSDHTAGLSSTWNQPVYCSPITGQILHLKLKVAKQWIRPLEVGDSHVVALDDIGRETMTVTLRDAIHCP
;
A
#
# COMPACT_ATOMS: atom_id res chain seq x y z
N MET A 1 -5.76 1.22 -19.32
CA MET A 1 -7.06 0.51 -19.29
C MET A 1 -7.91 1.13 -18.18
N CYS A 2 -8.98 1.84 -18.53
CA CYS A 2 -9.95 2.34 -17.54
C CYS A 2 -11.02 1.27 -17.31
N TYR A 3 -11.17 0.82 -16.07
CA TYR A 3 -12.31 -0.01 -15.64
C TYR A 3 -13.26 0.90 -14.84
N LYS A 4 -14.51 1.05 -15.29
CA LYS A 4 -15.57 1.70 -14.51
C LYS A 4 -16.25 0.62 -13.65
N SER A 5 -16.09 0.71 -12.34
CA SER A 5 -16.86 -0.10 -11.38
C SER A 5 -18.01 0.74 -10.84
N THR A 6 -19.23 0.22 -10.95
CA THR A 6 -20.46 0.80 -10.39
C THR A 6 -20.50 0.57 -8.87
N THR A 7 -20.45 1.64 -8.07
CA THR A 7 -20.47 1.58 -6.60
C THR A 7 -21.81 2.01 -5.99
N ASP A 8 -22.28 1.19 -5.04
CA ASP A 8 -23.34 1.47 -4.07
C ASP A 8 -22.90 2.53 -3.03
N HIS A 9 -23.80 3.46 -2.72
CA HIS A 9 -23.53 4.72 -2.02
C HIS A 9 -23.68 4.60 -0.50
N ARG A 10 -22.71 4.00 0.22
CA ARG A 10 -22.59 4.17 1.69
C ARG A 10 -21.28 3.75 2.36
N VAL A 11 -20.20 3.52 1.61
CA VAL A 11 -18.84 3.34 2.15
C VAL A 11 -17.93 4.23 1.30
N GLY A 12 -17.05 5.01 1.93
CA GLY A 12 -16.10 5.86 1.19
C GLY A 12 -15.43 5.08 0.06
N VAL A 13 -15.36 5.68 -1.12
CA VAL A 13 -14.80 5.03 -2.31
C VAL A 13 -13.36 4.63 -2.00
N MET A 14 -13.09 3.32 -1.99
CA MET A 14 -11.75 2.76 -1.83
C MET A 14 -11.19 2.52 -3.22
N ASN A 15 -10.14 3.27 -3.57
CA ASN A 15 -9.43 3.13 -4.84
C ASN A 15 -8.18 2.24 -4.66
N GLY A 16 -8.42 1.00 -4.24
CA GLY A 16 -7.38 -0.01 -4.01
C GLY A 16 -7.64 -1.31 -4.75
N THR A 17 -6.59 -2.12 -4.94
CA THR A 17 -6.66 -3.41 -5.64
C THR A 17 -5.89 -4.51 -4.92
N LEU A 18 -6.38 -5.74 -5.09
CA LEU A 18 -5.64 -6.97 -4.82
C LEU A 18 -5.14 -7.50 -6.17
N ILE A 19 -3.83 -7.66 -6.34
CA ILE A 19 -3.27 -8.11 -7.62
C ILE A 19 -3.51 -9.63 -7.73
N ALA A 20 -4.34 -10.02 -8.71
CA ALA A 20 -4.75 -11.40 -8.91
C ALA A 20 -3.54 -12.34 -9.06
N GLY A 21 -3.59 -13.49 -8.36
CA GLY A 21 -2.52 -14.49 -8.41
C GLY A 21 -1.25 -14.13 -7.62
N THR A 22 -1.24 -13.03 -6.87
CA THR A 22 -0.07 -12.60 -6.07
C THR A 22 -0.48 -12.26 -4.63
N PRO A 23 0.47 -12.23 -3.67
CA PRO A 23 0.21 -11.82 -2.30
C PRO A 23 0.24 -10.29 -2.12
N ILE A 24 -0.09 -9.50 -3.15
CA ILE A 24 0.10 -8.04 -3.17
C ILE A 24 -1.24 -7.31 -3.06
N ALA A 25 -1.30 -6.36 -2.14
CA ALA A 25 -2.32 -5.34 -2.03
C ALA A 25 -1.71 -3.96 -2.32
N VAL A 26 -2.42 -3.15 -3.11
CA VAL A 26 -2.05 -1.74 -3.37
C VAL A 26 -3.24 -0.88 -2.98
N ASP A 27 -3.03 0.10 -2.10
CA ASP A 27 -4.06 1.05 -1.60
C ASP A 27 -5.30 0.38 -0.99
N PHE A 28 -5.14 -0.85 -0.50
CA PHE A 28 -6.24 -1.70 -0.01
C PHE A 28 -6.01 -2.14 1.44
N TRP A 29 -6.84 -1.65 2.36
CA TRP A 29 -6.60 -1.73 3.81
C TRP A 29 -7.63 -2.57 4.58
N ASN A 30 -8.39 -3.40 3.88
CA ASN A 30 -9.37 -4.30 4.50
C ASN A 30 -8.78 -5.71 4.66
N ILE A 31 -8.16 -5.98 5.82
CA ILE A 31 -7.52 -7.28 6.13
C ILE A 31 -8.48 -8.47 5.95
N ARG A 32 -9.77 -8.30 6.28
CA ARG A 32 -10.76 -9.38 6.13
C ARG A 32 -10.99 -9.77 4.67
N LYS A 33 -10.87 -8.81 3.76
CA LYS A 33 -10.99 -9.03 2.30
C LYS A 33 -9.64 -9.35 1.64
N ALA A 34 -8.53 -8.96 2.25
CA ALA A 34 -7.16 -9.15 1.75
C ALA A 34 -6.46 -10.37 2.37
N ARG A 35 -7.17 -11.50 2.55
CA ARG A 35 -6.66 -12.67 3.29
C ARG A 35 -5.41 -13.29 2.68
N GLN A 36 -5.24 -13.14 1.38
CA GLN A 36 -4.08 -13.63 0.61
C GLN A 36 -2.93 -12.62 0.54
N ALA A 37 -3.18 -11.35 0.89
CA ALA A 37 -2.16 -10.31 0.80
C ALA A 37 -1.19 -10.43 1.98
N ARG A 38 0.10 -10.37 1.67
CA ARG A 38 1.21 -10.34 2.63
C ARG A 38 2.03 -9.05 2.48
N LEU A 39 1.91 -8.40 1.32
CA LEU A 39 2.61 -7.16 1.00
C LEU A 39 1.61 -6.06 0.70
N PHE A 40 1.76 -4.95 1.41
CA PHE A 40 0.86 -3.80 1.29
C PHE A 40 1.66 -2.60 0.80
N PHE A 41 1.25 -2.06 -0.34
CA PHE A 41 1.84 -0.87 -0.93
C PHE A 41 0.86 0.30 -0.82
N LEU A 42 1.36 1.46 -0.42
CA LEU A 42 0.64 2.72 -0.50
C LEU A 42 1.26 3.57 -1.60
N SER A 43 0.47 3.90 -2.61
CA SER A 43 0.92 4.68 -3.76
C SER A 43 1.15 6.15 -3.41
N HIS A 44 0.19 6.78 -2.72
CA HIS A 44 0.24 8.19 -2.28
C HIS A 44 -0.82 8.51 -1.23
N MET A 45 -0.76 9.70 -0.63
CA MET A 45 -1.57 10.12 0.54
C MET A 45 -2.89 10.85 0.20
N HIS A 46 -3.67 10.34 -0.77
CA HIS A 46 -5.06 10.77 -0.93
C HIS A 46 -6.04 9.87 -0.15
N SER A 47 -7.15 10.44 0.30
CA SER A 47 -8.05 9.80 1.26
C SER A 47 -8.75 8.56 0.71
N ASP A 48 -9.07 8.54 -0.59
CA ASP A 48 -9.62 7.40 -1.33
C ASP A 48 -8.63 6.23 -1.46
N HIS A 49 -7.33 6.51 -1.39
CA HIS A 49 -6.25 5.51 -1.38
C HIS A 49 -5.86 5.06 0.03
N THR A 50 -6.28 5.77 1.08
CA THR A 50 -6.00 5.43 2.49
C THR A 50 -7.24 4.98 3.26
N ALA A 51 -8.36 4.76 2.58
CA ALA A 51 -9.63 4.41 3.23
C ALA A 51 -9.51 3.09 4.02
N GLY A 52 -9.55 3.18 5.35
CA GLY A 52 -9.38 2.04 6.26
C GLY A 52 -7.97 1.84 6.82
N LEU A 53 -6.99 2.64 6.38
CA LEU A 53 -5.66 2.70 7.00
C LEU A 53 -5.68 3.68 8.18
N SER A 54 -5.13 3.27 9.33
CA SER A 54 -5.17 4.08 10.55
C SER A 54 -4.01 3.73 11.50
N SER A 55 -3.94 4.42 12.64
CA SER A 55 -2.95 4.17 13.70
C SER A 55 -2.94 2.76 14.26
N THR A 56 -4.02 1.99 14.07
CA THR A 56 -4.12 0.60 14.53
C THR A 56 -3.51 -0.40 13.55
N TRP A 57 -2.99 0.06 12.41
CA TRP A 57 -2.34 -0.81 11.44
C TRP A 57 -1.08 -1.46 12.03
N ASN A 58 -0.92 -2.76 11.78
CA ASN A 58 0.11 -3.58 12.41
C ASN A 58 0.83 -4.52 11.44
N GLN A 59 0.94 -4.13 10.17
CA GLN A 59 1.69 -4.86 9.13
C GLN A 59 2.60 -3.91 8.34
N PRO A 60 3.68 -4.39 7.71
CA PRO A 60 4.53 -3.55 6.87
C PRO A 60 3.77 -2.84 5.74
N VAL A 61 4.05 -1.56 5.53
CA VAL A 61 3.54 -0.73 4.43
C VAL A 61 4.73 -0.20 3.63
N TYR A 62 4.81 -0.60 2.37
CA TYR A 62 5.83 -0.17 1.43
C TYR A 62 5.35 1.07 0.69
N CYS A 63 6.17 2.13 0.65
CA CYS A 63 5.81 3.40 0.03
C CYS A 63 7.06 4.25 -0.26
N SER A 64 6.90 5.41 -0.90
CA SER A 64 7.99 6.37 -1.04
C SER A 64 8.35 7.00 0.32
N PRO A 65 9.57 7.57 0.48
CA PRO A 65 9.97 8.20 1.74
C PRO A 65 9.02 9.31 2.18
N ILE A 66 8.57 10.14 1.23
CA ILE A 66 7.66 11.25 1.47
C ILE A 66 6.24 10.77 1.85
N THR A 67 5.71 9.75 1.18
CA THR A 67 4.45 9.11 1.56
C THR A 67 4.54 8.52 2.97
N GLY A 68 5.64 7.85 3.32
CA GLY A 68 5.87 7.29 4.65
C GLY A 68 5.89 8.36 5.76
N GLN A 69 6.49 9.52 5.50
CA GLN A 69 6.48 10.65 6.43
C GLN A 69 5.06 11.18 6.65
N ILE A 70 4.32 11.44 5.57
CA ILE A 70 2.96 11.98 5.64
C ILE A 70 2.01 10.97 6.30
N LEU A 71 2.16 9.67 5.99
CA LEU A 71 1.39 8.58 6.58
C LEU A 71 1.51 8.57 8.11
N HIS A 72 2.75 8.65 8.62
CA HIS A 72 2.99 8.74 10.06
C HIS A 72 2.41 10.03 10.66
N LEU A 73 2.61 11.18 10.00
CA LEU A 73 2.18 12.47 10.53
C LEU A 73 0.66 12.60 10.58
N LYS A 74 -0.06 12.14 9.55
CA LYS A 74 -1.50 12.32 9.37
C LYS A 74 -2.33 11.19 9.95
N LEU A 75 -1.97 9.93 9.66
CA LEU A 75 -2.75 8.76 10.09
C LEU A 75 -2.16 8.06 11.33
N LYS A 76 -1.01 8.53 11.82
CA LYS A 76 -0.36 8.03 13.04
C LYS A 76 -0.03 6.52 13.00
N VAL A 77 0.18 5.96 11.81
CA VAL A 77 0.74 4.61 11.64
C VAL A 77 2.12 4.59 12.30
N ALA A 78 2.39 3.57 13.13
CA ALA A 78 3.67 3.47 13.83
C ALA A 78 4.84 3.32 12.85
N LYS A 79 5.95 4.06 13.08
CA LYS A 79 7.13 4.05 12.20
C LYS A 79 7.70 2.65 11.95
N GLN A 80 7.58 1.75 12.93
CA GLN A 80 8.03 0.36 12.81
C GLN A 80 7.32 -0.44 11.71
N TRP A 81 6.16 0.03 11.24
CA TRP A 81 5.39 -0.59 10.16
C TRP A 81 5.61 0.08 8.81
N ILE A 82 6.31 1.21 8.76
CA ILE A 82 6.54 1.95 7.52
C ILE A 82 7.88 1.48 6.93
N ARG A 83 7.86 1.12 5.65
CA ARG A 83 9.01 0.63 4.88
C ARG A 83 9.22 1.55 3.67
N PRO A 84 9.91 2.69 3.85
CA PRO A 84 10.19 3.58 2.74
C PRO A 84 11.15 2.91 1.74
N LEU A 85 10.87 3.05 0.45
CA LEU A 85 11.68 2.58 -0.67
C LEU A 85 12.04 3.78 -1.56
N GLU A 86 13.32 3.96 -1.85
CA GLU A 86 13.79 5.06 -2.71
C GLU A 86 13.20 4.96 -4.12
N VAL A 87 12.72 6.10 -4.64
CA VAL A 87 12.10 6.18 -5.97
C VAL A 87 13.19 6.12 -7.04
N GLY A 88 12.98 5.31 -8.06
CA GLY A 88 13.94 5.09 -9.15
C GLY A 88 14.84 3.88 -8.94
N ASP A 89 15.06 3.46 -7.70
CA ASP A 89 15.89 2.31 -7.33
C ASP A 89 15.08 1.00 -7.30
N SER A 90 15.77 -0.10 -7.61
CA SER A 90 15.23 -1.45 -7.47
C SER A 90 15.54 -2.02 -6.09
N HIS A 91 14.50 -2.54 -5.43
CA HIS A 91 14.55 -3.06 -4.07
C HIS A 91 14.12 -4.51 -4.05
N VAL A 92 14.82 -5.36 -3.31
CA VAL A 92 14.42 -6.76 -3.09
C VAL A 92 13.56 -6.83 -1.84
N VAL A 93 12.35 -7.38 -1.97
CA VAL A 93 11.36 -7.52 -0.90
C VAL A 93 11.02 -8.99 -0.71
N ALA A 94 11.08 -9.48 0.54
CA ALA A 94 10.71 -10.85 0.88
C ALA A 94 9.19 -11.07 0.79
N LEU A 95 8.76 -12.21 0.27
CA LEU A 95 7.34 -12.61 0.19
C LEU A 95 6.91 -13.49 1.38
N ASP A 96 7.88 -13.95 2.16
CA ASP A 96 7.70 -14.81 3.32
C ASP A 96 8.59 -14.37 4.49
N ASP A 97 8.30 -14.90 5.69
CA ASP A 97 8.96 -14.50 6.93
C ASP A 97 10.41 -15.01 7.06
N ILE A 98 10.86 -15.88 6.14
CA ILE A 98 12.19 -16.50 6.15
C ILE A 98 13.09 -16.01 5.00
N GLY A 99 12.57 -15.13 4.13
CA GLY A 99 13.27 -14.55 3.00
C GLY A 99 13.61 -15.53 1.86
N ARG A 100 12.90 -16.67 1.75
CA ARG A 100 13.20 -17.65 0.68
C ARG A 100 12.68 -17.19 -0.67
N GLU A 101 11.47 -16.67 -0.69
CA GLU A 101 10.88 -16.09 -1.87
C GLU A 101 10.98 -14.56 -1.82
N THR A 102 11.39 -13.95 -2.92
CA THR A 102 11.57 -12.49 -3.01
C THR A 102 10.99 -11.95 -4.31
N MET A 103 10.67 -10.65 -4.32
CA MET A 103 10.38 -9.90 -5.53
C MET A 103 11.28 -8.68 -5.63
N THR A 104 11.50 -8.21 -6.86
CA THR A 104 12.10 -6.89 -7.10
C THR A 104 11.00 -5.86 -7.32
N VAL A 105 11.02 -4.79 -6.54
CA VAL A 105 10.10 -3.66 -6.63
C VAL A 105 10.89 -2.42 -7.05
N THR A 106 10.36 -1.64 -7.99
CA THR A 106 10.93 -0.32 -8.33
C THR A 106 9.80 0.69 -8.27
N LEU A 107 9.93 1.68 -7.39
CA LEU A 107 9.00 2.80 -7.36
C LEU A 107 9.33 3.75 -8.51
N ARG A 108 8.31 4.19 -9.23
CA ARG A 108 8.42 5.19 -10.30
C ARG A 108 7.60 6.40 -9.92
N ASP A 109 8.13 7.58 -10.21
CA ASP A 109 7.39 8.83 -10.04
C ASP A 109 6.14 8.81 -10.92
N ALA A 110 4.99 9.07 -10.30
CA ALA A 110 3.70 9.10 -10.98
C ALA A 110 3.35 10.51 -11.50
N ILE A 111 4.12 11.54 -11.13
CA ILE A 111 3.86 12.95 -11.46
C ILE A 111 2.42 13.35 -11.08
N HIS A 112 2.04 13.04 -9.83
CA HIS A 112 0.68 13.25 -9.32
C HIS A 112 0.64 14.14 -8.08
N CYS A 113 1.29 13.72 -7.00
CA CYS A 113 1.41 14.49 -5.76
C CYS A 113 2.69 14.12 -4.99
N PRO A 114 3.07 14.88 -3.95
CA PRO A 114 4.21 14.58 -3.09
C PRO A 114 3.99 13.36 -2.19
#